data_AF-B9K603-F1
#
_entry.id   AF-B9K603-F1
#
_cell.length_a   1.000
_cell.length_b   1.000
_cell.length_c   1.000
_cell.angle_alpha   90.00
_cell.angle_beta   90.00
_cell.angle_gamma   90.00
#
_symmetry.space_group_name_H-M   'P 1'
#
loop_
_entity.id
_entity.type
_entity.pdbx_description
1 polymer ?
#
loop_
_entity_poly.entity_id
_entity_poly.type
_entity_poly.pdbx_seq_one_letter_code
_entity_poly.pdbx_strand_id
1 'polypeptide(L)'
;MNQNILLVIATGVGIAAGSGATYVLMPQPDPQVRAPTHEEIVAAIEADPSLLPREFVAPALETPSEEEALAAYRRAYSSNPMRTRGSEDRISIRLGECDQNPAGPGVSCLTSIKFTPSAQPLDRVIGYSKSTSGDWVANGY
;
A
#
# COMPACT_ATOMS: atom_id res chain seq x y z
N MET A 1 11.16 -15.98 9.78
CA MET A 1 10.01 -16.91 9.93
C MET A 1 10.14 -17.94 8.81
N ASN A 2 10.55 -19.17 9.11
CA ASN A 2 10.75 -20.21 8.11
C ASN A 2 9.46 -21.03 7.96
N GLN A 3 8.78 -20.90 6.83
CA GLN A 3 7.63 -21.72 6.45
C GLN A 3 8.09 -22.84 5.53
N ASN A 4 8.39 -24.00 6.11
CA ASN A 4 8.63 -25.22 5.34
C ASN A 4 7.28 -25.83 4.96
N ILE A 5 6.89 -25.71 3.68
CA ILE A 5 5.74 -26.40 3.11
C ILE A 5 6.22 -27.77 2.62
N LEU A 6 5.60 -28.84 3.13
CA LEU A 6 5.89 -30.23 2.75
C LEU A 6 4.71 -30.77 1.94
N LEU A 7 4.99 -31.29 0.75
CA LEU A 7 4.02 -31.96 -0.12
C LEU A 7 4.07 -33.48 0.13
N VAL A 8 2.90 -34.09 0.34
CA VAL A 8 2.74 -35.55 0.52
C VAL A 8 2.15 -36.12 -0.76
N ILE A 9 2.94 -36.89 -1.51
CA ILE A 9 2.46 -37.60 -2.70
C ILE A 9 1.96 -38.97 -2.26
N ALA A 10 0.64 -39.20 -2.34
CA ALA A 10 0.03 -40.49 -2.05
C ALA A 10 0.02 -41.36 -3.31
N THR A 11 0.82 -42.42 -3.34
CA THR A 11 0.73 -43.49 -4.36
C THR A 11 -0.36 -44.48 -3.96
N GLY A 12 -1.38 -44.63 -4.80
CA GLY A 12 -2.53 -45.50 -4.56
C GLY A 12 -2.17 -46.99 -4.49
N VAL A 13 -2.87 -47.72 -3.63
CA VAL A 13 -2.70 -49.18 -3.43
C VAL A 13 -3.39 -49.94 -4.57
N GLY A 14 -2.64 -50.75 -5.32
CA GLY A 14 -3.20 -51.75 -6.24
C GLY A 14 -3.27 -53.12 -5.58
N ILE A 15 -4.46 -53.73 -5.53
CA ILE A 15 -4.60 -55.14 -5.12
C ILE A 15 -4.48 -56.00 -6.38
N ALA A 16 -3.39 -56.75 -6.53
CA ALA A 16 -3.26 -57.76 -7.58
C ALA A 16 -3.74 -59.11 -7.07
N ALA A 17 -4.84 -59.63 -7.63
CA ALA A 17 -5.35 -60.96 -7.32
C ALA A 17 -4.62 -62.02 -8.16
N GLY A 18 -3.70 -62.77 -7.55
CA GLY A 18 -3.14 -63.99 -8.13
C GLY A 18 -4.05 -65.19 -7.87
N SER A 19 -4.23 -66.07 -8.85
CA SER A 19 -4.98 -67.32 -8.75
C SER A 19 -4.24 -68.32 -7.83
N GLY A 20 -4.39 -68.15 -6.52
CA GLY A 20 -3.73 -68.99 -5.52
C GLY A 20 -3.64 -68.31 -4.16
N ALA A 21 -4.80 -67.99 -3.58
CA ALA A 21 -5.07 -67.72 -2.15
C ALA A 21 -3.97 -67.08 -1.26
N THR A 22 -3.10 -66.24 -1.81
CA THR A 22 -2.02 -65.58 -1.06
C THR A 22 -2.17 -64.09 -1.27
N TYR A 23 -2.64 -63.39 -0.24
CA TYR A 23 -2.68 -61.93 -0.22
C TYR A 23 -1.28 -61.42 0.13
N VAL A 24 -0.60 -60.80 -0.83
CA VAL A 24 0.64 -60.07 -0.54
C VAL A 24 0.23 -58.68 -0.08
N LEU A 25 0.30 -58.42 1.23
CA LEU A 25 0.29 -57.04 1.73
C LEU A 25 1.66 -56.43 1.41
N MET A 26 1.69 -55.48 0.47
CA MET A 26 2.86 -54.65 0.28
C MET A 26 2.88 -53.59 1.40
N PRO A 27 3.99 -53.42 2.14
CA PRO A 27 4.13 -52.32 3.08
C PRO A 27 4.01 -50.99 2.31
N GLN A 28 3.20 -50.07 2.82
CA GLN A 28 3.11 -48.72 2.26
C GLN A 28 4.50 -48.07 2.36
N PRO A 29 5.06 -47.51 1.27
CA PRO A 29 6.27 -46.73 1.37
C PRO A 29 6.00 -45.52 2.27
N ASP A 30 6.86 -45.31 3.26
CA ASP A 30 6.80 -44.11 4.09
C ASP A 30 6.77 -42.87 3.20
N PRO A 31 5.89 -41.88 3.47
CA PRO A 31 5.83 -40.66 2.69
C PRO A 31 7.21 -39.99 2.73
N GLN A 32 7.88 -39.95 1.58
CA GLN A 32 9.18 -39.31 1.42
C GLN A 32 8.97 -37.80 1.48
N VAL A 33 9.10 -37.25 2.68
CA VAL A 33 9.02 -35.81 2.93
C VAL A 33 10.35 -35.18 2.48
N ARG A 34 10.34 -34.54 1.30
CA ARG A 34 11.48 -33.77 0.76
C ARG A 34 11.05 -32.33 0.52
N ALA A 35 12.02 -31.42 0.56
CA ALA A 35 11.85 -30.09 0.03
C ALA A 35 11.50 -30.15 -1.47
N PRO A 36 10.55 -29.32 -1.94
CA PRO A 36 10.22 -29.22 -3.36
C PRO A 36 11.38 -28.61 -4.15
N THR A 37 11.55 -29.04 -5.40
CA THR A 37 12.51 -28.43 -6.32
C THR A 37 11.98 -27.10 -6.87
N HIS A 38 12.87 -26.33 -7.49
CA HIS A 38 12.48 -25.06 -8.10
C HIS A 38 11.39 -25.24 -9.18
N GLU A 39 11.50 -26.29 -9.99
CA GLU A 39 10.56 -26.62 -11.05
C GLU A 39 9.18 -27.00 -10.49
N GLU A 40 9.15 -27.72 -9.38
CA GLU A 40 7.91 -28.08 -8.68
C GLU A 40 7.21 -26.84 -8.12
N ILE A 41 7.97 -25.86 -7.62
CA ILE A 41 7.44 -24.58 -7.15
C ILE A 41 6.89 -23.77 -8.32
N VAL A 42 7.61 -23.69 -9.44
CA VAL A 42 7.16 -22.97 -10.65
C VAL A 42 5.88 -23.59 -11.21
N ALA A 43 5.84 -24.91 -11.37
CA ALA A 43 4.65 -25.61 -11.86
C ALA A 43 3.44 -25.41 -10.93
N ALA A 44 3.65 -25.36 -9.62
CA ALA A 44 2.59 -25.09 -8.66
C ALA A 44 2.05 -23.65 -8.79
N ILE A 45 2.92 -22.66 -8.97
CA ILE A 45 2.53 -21.25 -9.19
C ILE A 45 1.81 -21.08 -10.53
N GLU A 46 2.26 -21.77 -11.59
CA GLU A 46 1.59 -21.76 -12.89
C GLU A 46 0.20 -22.41 -12.83
N ALA A 47 0.06 -23.50 -12.07
CA ALA A 47 -1.22 -24.18 -11.87
C ALA A 47 -2.19 -23.41 -10.98
N ASP A 48 -1.67 -22.68 -9.99
CA ASP A 48 -2.45 -21.83 -9.08
C ASP A 48 -1.75 -20.48 -8.83
N PRO A 49 -2.09 -19.46 -9.63
CA PRO A 49 -1.55 -18.10 -9.46
C PRO A 49 -1.91 -17.46 -8.13
N SER A 50 -2.89 -17.99 -7.38
CA SER A 50 -3.26 -17.48 -6.06
C SER A 50 -2.25 -17.84 -4.97
N LEU A 51 -1.30 -18.74 -5.26
CA LEU A 51 -0.15 -19.02 -4.40
C LEU A 51 0.84 -17.85 -4.34
N LEU A 52 0.80 -16.94 -5.31
CA LEU A 52 1.54 -15.69 -5.21
C LEU A 52 0.93 -14.84 -4.10
N PRO A 53 1.77 -14.15 -3.29
CA PRO A 53 1.28 -13.14 -2.38
C PRO A 53 0.36 -12.18 -3.15
N ARG A 54 -0.86 -11.95 -2.65
CA ARG A 54 -1.72 -10.91 -3.21
C ARG A 54 -0.93 -9.62 -3.23
N GLU A 55 -0.83 -9.02 -4.41
CA GLU A 55 -0.17 -7.74 -4.60
C GLU A 55 -0.76 -6.75 -3.59
N PHE A 56 0.08 -6.24 -2.69
CA PHE A 56 -0.36 -5.21 -1.76
C PHE A 56 -0.52 -3.92 -2.55
N VAL A 57 -1.73 -3.66 -3.02
CA VAL A 57 -2.11 -2.36 -3.55
C VAL A 57 -2.26 -1.44 -2.34
N ALA A 58 -1.24 -0.62 -2.07
CA ALA A 58 -1.37 0.43 -1.08
C ALA A 58 -2.60 1.28 -1.43
N PRO A 59 -3.49 1.58 -0.47
CA PRO A 59 -4.64 2.44 -0.75
C PRO A 59 -4.11 3.76 -1.33
N ALA A 60 -4.71 4.19 -2.44
CA ALA A 60 -4.34 5.45 -3.07
C ALA A 60 -4.42 6.55 -2.01
N LEU A 61 -3.28 7.19 -1.75
CA LEU A 61 -3.21 8.26 -0.77
C LEU A 61 -4.07 9.40 -1.29
N GLU A 62 -5.15 9.72 -0.57
CA GLU A 62 -6.05 10.79 -0.98
C GLU A 62 -5.33 12.14 -0.83
N THR A 63 -5.16 12.86 -1.93
CA THR A 63 -4.49 14.16 -1.98
C THR A 63 -5.51 15.27 -2.29
N PRO A 64 -5.36 16.48 -1.70
CA PRO A 64 -6.21 17.60 -2.08
C PRO A 64 -5.93 18.02 -3.53
N SER A 65 -6.96 18.49 -4.21
CA SER A 65 -6.78 19.28 -5.43
C SER A 65 -6.09 20.63 -5.13
N GLU A 66 -5.52 21.29 -6.15
CA GLU A 66 -4.88 22.62 -5.97
C GLU A 66 -5.86 23.65 -5.39
N GLU A 67 -7.14 23.60 -5.78
CA GLU A 67 -8.18 24.50 -5.31
C GLU A 67 -8.52 24.26 -3.83
N GLU A 68 -8.65 22.99 -3.43
CA GLU A 68 -8.90 22.61 -2.04
C GLU A 68 -7.71 22.96 -1.14
N ALA A 69 -6.49 22.70 -1.62
CA ALA A 69 -5.27 23.04 -0.90
C ALA A 69 -5.13 24.57 -0.76
N LEU A 70 -5.46 25.34 -1.80
CA LEU A 70 -5.43 26.80 -1.74
C LEU A 70 -6.44 27.33 -0.74
N ALA A 71 -7.67 26.81 -0.77
CA ALA A 71 -8.71 27.19 0.16
C ALA A 71 -8.32 26.83 1.61
N ALA A 72 -7.76 25.64 1.81
CA ALA A 72 -7.24 25.20 3.10
C ALA A 72 -6.11 26.10 3.60
N TYR A 73 -5.13 26.41 2.75
CA TYR A 73 -4.00 27.29 3.08
C TYR A 73 -4.47 28.70 3.43
N ARG A 74 -5.40 29.29 2.66
CA ARG A 74 -5.94 30.62 2.93
C ARG A 74 -6.71 30.67 4.25
N ARG A 75 -7.54 29.68 4.55
CA ARG A 75 -8.25 29.56 5.84
C ARG A 75 -7.28 29.48 7.01
N ALA A 76 -6.22 28.68 6.84
CA ALA A 76 -5.22 28.52 7.87
C ALA A 76 -4.43 29.83 8.05
N TYR A 77 -3.99 30.45 6.95
CA TYR A 77 -3.28 31.73 6.96
C TYR A 77 -4.10 32.85 7.62
N SER A 78 -5.40 32.97 7.31
CA SER A 78 -6.28 33.99 7.92
C SER A 78 -6.53 33.78 9.41
N SER A 79 -6.45 32.53 9.88
CA SER A 79 -6.59 32.20 11.29
C SER A 79 -5.36 32.57 12.13
N ASN A 80 -4.21 32.84 11.50
CA ASN A 80 -2.97 33.16 12.20
C ASN A 80 -2.99 34.61 12.75
N PRO A 81 -2.98 34.81 14.08
CA PRO A 81 -3.07 36.15 14.68
C PRO A 81 -1.85 37.03 14.42
N MET A 82 -0.73 36.46 13.96
CA MET A 82 0.50 37.21 13.65
C MET A 82 0.58 37.71 12.21
N ARG A 83 -0.39 37.37 11.34
CA ARG A 83 -0.37 37.76 9.93
C ARG A 83 -1.23 38.99 9.66
N THR A 84 -0.86 39.75 8.62
CA THR A 84 -1.67 40.87 8.13
C THR A 84 -2.99 40.33 7.59
N ARG A 85 -4.09 40.61 8.30
CA ARG A 85 -5.44 40.24 7.88
C ARG A 85 -5.76 40.85 6.51
N GLY A 86 -6.45 40.08 5.65
CA GLY A 86 -6.95 40.54 4.36
C GLY A 86 -5.96 40.39 3.20
N SER A 87 -4.81 39.74 3.40
CA SER A 87 -3.88 39.45 2.31
C SER A 87 -4.11 38.09 1.64
N GLU A 88 -5.04 37.28 2.14
CA GLU A 88 -5.19 35.87 1.80
C GLU A 88 -5.64 35.67 0.35
N ASP A 89 -6.47 36.57 -0.16
CA ASP A 89 -6.99 36.52 -1.53
C ASP A 89 -5.90 36.70 -2.59
N ARG A 90 -4.77 37.31 -2.22
CA ARG A 90 -3.61 37.49 -3.11
C ARG A 90 -2.67 36.29 -3.11
N ILE A 91 -2.86 35.36 -2.17
CA ILE A 91 -2.04 34.16 -2.06
C ILE A 91 -2.46 33.19 -3.15
N SER A 92 -1.52 32.62 -3.88
CA SER A 92 -1.71 31.47 -4.75
C SER A 92 -0.72 30.38 -4.40
N ILE A 93 -1.11 29.14 -4.67
CA ILE A 93 -0.25 27.98 -4.46
C ILE A 93 -0.25 27.06 -5.69
N ARG A 94 0.79 26.23 -5.79
CA ARG A 94 0.86 25.09 -6.71
C ARG A 94 1.32 23.87 -5.94
N LEU A 95 0.71 22.73 -6.21
CA LEU A 95 1.07 21.47 -5.56
C LEU A 95 2.11 20.74 -6.41
N GLY A 96 3.15 20.27 -5.74
CA GLY A 96 4.13 19.32 -6.25
C GLY A 96 3.82 17.92 -5.74
N GLU A 97 4.88 17.18 -5.40
CA GLU A 97 4.78 15.82 -4.87
C GLU A 97 4.12 15.81 -3.48
N CYS A 98 3.24 14.82 -3.27
CA CYS A 98 2.56 14.57 -2.01
C CYS A 98 2.88 13.14 -1.54
N ASP A 99 3.15 12.99 -0.25
CA ASP A 99 3.33 11.69 0.39
C ASP A 99 2.59 11.65 1.74
N GLN A 100 2.47 10.48 2.34
CA GLN A 100 1.85 10.30 3.65
C GLN A 100 2.58 11.17 4.67
N ASN A 101 1.83 11.94 5.45
CA ASN A 101 2.42 12.79 6.45
C ASN A 101 3.03 11.94 7.59
N PRO A 102 4.36 11.98 7.83
CA PRO A 102 4.97 11.20 8.90
C PRO A 102 4.65 11.76 10.29
N ALA A 103 4.27 13.04 10.38
CA ALA A 103 4.05 13.75 11.63
C ALA A 103 2.59 13.73 12.11
N GLY A 104 1.66 13.11 11.37
CA GLY A 104 0.26 13.13 11.72
C GLY A 104 -0.67 12.61 10.62
N PRO A 105 -1.98 12.86 10.73
CA PRO A 105 -2.94 12.42 9.72
C PRO A 105 -2.78 13.17 8.40
N GLY A 106 -3.22 12.52 7.32
CA GLY A 106 -3.28 13.09 5.98
C GLY A 106 -1.97 12.97 5.20
N VAL A 107 -1.72 13.97 4.36
CA VAL A 107 -0.62 14.01 3.40
C VAL A 107 0.26 15.23 3.63
N SER A 108 1.52 15.15 3.24
CA SER A 108 2.44 16.28 3.19
C SER A 108 2.81 16.52 1.75
N CYS A 109 2.50 17.71 1.23
CA CYS A 109 2.78 18.08 -0.15
C CYS A 109 3.82 19.19 -0.23
N LEU A 110 4.78 19.06 -1.14
CA LEU A 110 5.60 20.18 -1.57
C LEU A 110 4.67 21.22 -2.22
N THR A 111 4.62 22.41 -1.64
CA THR A 111 3.72 23.48 -2.06
C THR A 111 4.54 24.71 -2.41
N SER A 112 4.40 25.19 -3.65
CA SER A 112 4.98 26.46 -4.08
C SER A 112 4.02 27.59 -3.78
N ILE A 113 4.40 28.50 -2.87
CA ILE A 113 3.52 29.54 -2.33
C ILE A 113 3.94 30.91 -2.89
N LYS A 114 3.00 31.66 -3.45
CA LYS A 114 3.18 33.08 -3.78
C LYS A 114 2.24 33.94 -2.95
N PHE A 115 2.79 34.81 -2.10
CA PHE A 115 1.99 35.70 -1.25
C PHE A 115 1.38 36.88 -2.02
N THR A 116 2.02 37.31 -3.11
CA THR A 116 1.50 38.29 -4.06
C THR A 116 1.82 37.81 -5.48
N PRO A 117 1.11 38.30 -6.51
CA PRO A 117 1.38 37.91 -7.89
C PRO A 117 2.82 38.19 -8.35
N SER A 118 3.46 39.23 -7.80
CA SER A 118 4.84 39.64 -8.11
C SER A 118 5.89 39.02 -7.17
N ALA A 119 5.49 38.30 -6.12
CA ALA A 119 6.42 37.65 -5.20
C ALA A 119 7.13 36.47 -5.86
N GLN A 120 8.38 36.24 -5.43
CA GLN A 120 9.06 35.00 -5.74
C GLN A 120 8.32 33.82 -5.07
N PRO A 121 8.14 32.69 -5.77
CA PRO A 121 7.57 31.50 -5.17
C PRO A 121 8.45 31.00 -4.03
N LEU A 122 7.81 30.55 -2.96
CA LEU A 122 8.46 29.93 -1.81
C LEU A 122 7.97 28.50 -1.69
N ASP A 123 8.87 27.55 -1.90
CA ASP A 123 8.55 26.14 -1.80
C ASP A 123 8.64 25.68 -0.34
N ARG A 124 7.55 25.11 0.17
CA ARG A 124 7.47 24.54 1.52
C ARG A 124 6.70 23.25 1.51
N VAL A 125 7.09 22.31 2.36
CA VAL A 125 6.27 21.13 2.65
C VAL A 125 5.14 21.55 3.58
N ILE A 126 3.90 21.40 3.12
CA ILE A 126 2.69 21.74 3.87
C ILE A 126 1.89 20.45 4.11
N GLY A 127 1.45 20.24 5.35
CA GLY A 127 0.58 19.13 5.69
C GLY A 127 -0.87 19.45 5.34
N TYR A 128 -1.60 18.50 4.76
CA TYR A 128 -3.02 18.59 4.48
C TYR A 128 -3.74 17.39 5.08
N SER A 129 -4.78 17.64 5.87
CA SER A 129 -5.60 16.60 6.50
C SER A 129 -7.08 16.95 6.44
N LYS A 130 -7.96 15.96 6.33
CA LYS A 130 -9.41 16.20 6.43
C LYS A 130 -9.82 16.47 7.88
N SER A 131 -10.66 17.49 8.06
CA SER A 131 -11.34 17.78 9.31
C SER A 131 -12.46 16.76 9.59
N THR A 132 -13.13 16.90 10.74
CA THR A 132 -14.34 16.12 11.06
C THR A 132 -15.52 16.38 10.11
N SER A 133 -15.52 17.51 9.38
CA SER A 133 -16.51 17.81 8.33
C SER A 133 -16.12 17.25 6.96
N GLY A 134 -14.92 16.68 6.84
CA GLY A 134 -14.37 16.20 5.57
C GLY A 134 -13.62 17.26 4.76
N ASP A 135 -13.57 18.51 5.24
CA ASP A 135 -12.87 19.61 4.58
C ASP A 135 -11.35 19.49 4.76
N TRP A 136 -10.59 19.85 3.73
CA TRP A 136 -9.13 19.94 3.84
C TRP A 136 -8.68 21.07 4.76
N VAL A 137 -7.73 20.76 5.64
CA VAL A 137 -7.09 21.68 6.57
C VAL A 137 -5.59 21.65 6.33
N ALA A 138 -4.99 22.83 6.16
CA ALA A 138 -3.55 22.97 6.04
C ALA A 138 -2.91 23.09 7.42
N ASN A 139 -1.88 22.30 7.68
CA ASN A 139 -1.12 22.23 8.93
C ASN A 139 0.37 22.53 8.62
N GLY A 140 1.05 23.27 9.50
CA GLY A 140 2.48 23.59 9.33
C GLY A 140 2.80 24.62 8.25
N TYR A 141 1.98 25.67 8.14
CA TYR A 141 2.01 26.71 7.08
C TYR A 141 2.60 28.07 7.50
#